data_AF-A0A3S0BDT9-F1
#
_entry.id   AF-A0A3S0BDT9-F1
#
_cell.length_a   1.000
_cell.length_b   1.000
_cell.length_c   1.000
_cell.angle_alpha   90.00
_cell.angle_beta   90.00
_cell.angle_gamma   90.00
#
_symmetry.space_group_name_H-M   'P 1'
#
loop_
_entity.id
_entity.type
_entity.pdbx_description
1 polymer ?
#
loop_
_entity_poly.entity_id
_entity_poly.type
_entity_poly.pdbx_seq_one_letter_code
_entity_poly.pdbx_strand_id
1 'polypeptide(L)'
;MEKITITKAYRQDKDKEGKPLMTKAGKPYAKLALKTKEYGEATWLSGFSNKTNEKWTEGSVVEVTVTKQERDGKVFYNFETPKAEDVLAARVSALELDVLNLKKALASNSPTKVDNTAPVEPEETFEDIEF
;
A
#
# COMPACT_ATOMS: atom_id res chain seq x y z
N MET A 1 1.33 7.75 3.36
CA MET A 1 2.38 6.86 3.87
C MET A 1 3.67 7.23 3.17
N GLU A 2 4.80 7.11 3.86
CA GLU A 2 6.09 7.53 3.38
C GLU A 2 7.12 6.42 3.60
N LYS A 3 7.98 6.22 2.61
CA LYS A 3 9.05 5.21 2.64
C LYS A 3 10.29 5.84 3.28
N ILE A 4 10.77 5.23 4.36
CA ILE A 4 11.93 5.70 5.12
C ILE A 4 13.00 4.62 5.20
N THR A 5 14.26 5.05 5.23
CA THR A 5 15.42 4.19 5.37
C THR A 5 15.97 4.32 6.78
N ILE A 6 15.95 3.24 7.55
CA ILE A 6 16.41 3.24 8.94
C ILE A 6 17.94 3.24 8.94
N THR A 7 18.55 4.25 9.55
CA THR A 7 20.00 4.30 9.77
C THR A 7 20.37 3.83 11.17
N LYS A 8 19.50 4.05 12.16
CA LYS A 8 19.67 3.55 13.52
C LYS A 8 18.34 3.18 14.16
N ALA A 9 18.30 2.08 14.90
CA ALA A 9 17.12 1.67 15.66
C ALA A 9 17.46 1.47 17.14
N TYR A 10 16.63 2.03 18.03
CA TYR A 10 16.77 1.89 19.47
C TYR A 10 15.45 1.47 20.10
N ARG A 11 15.48 0.40 20.90
CA ARG A 11 14.32 -0.15 21.59
C ARG A 11 14.51 -0.08 23.09
N GLN A 12 13.44 0.30 23.79
CA GLN A 12 13.44 0.38 25.25
C GLN A 12 12.04 0.09 25.79
N ASP A 13 11.94 -0.86 26.70
CA ASP A 13 10.70 -1.28 27.37
C ASP A 13 10.62 -0.80 28.82
N LYS A 14 11.76 -0.41 29.39
CA LYS A 14 11.89 0.04 30.79
C LYS A 14 12.46 1.43 30.89
N ASP A 15 12.11 2.15 31.95
CA ASP A 15 12.72 3.44 32.28
C ASP A 15 14.11 3.27 32.91
N LYS A 16 14.71 4.39 33.36
CA LYS A 16 16.02 4.41 34.01
C LYS A 16 16.06 3.68 35.37
N GLU A 17 14.90 3.50 35.99
CA GLU A 17 14.74 2.80 37.28
C GLU A 17 14.39 1.32 37.09
N GLY A 18 14.30 0.85 35.83
CA GLY A 18 13.94 -0.52 35.49
C GLY A 18 12.44 -0.80 35.50
N LYS A 19 11.58 0.20 35.70
CA LYS A 19 10.12 0.05 35.67
C LYS A 19 9.63 0.02 34.21
N PRO A 20 8.60 -0.77 33.87
CA PRO A 20 8.05 -0.79 32.51
C PRO A 20 7.49 0.58 32.11
N LEU A 21 7.69 0.97 30.85
CA LEU A 21 7.08 2.18 30.32
C LEU A 21 5.56 1.99 30.21
N MET A 22 4.79 2.90 30.80
CA MET A 22 3.32 2.81 30.84
C MET A 22 2.68 3.87 29.96
N THR A 23 1.66 3.45 29.21
CA THR A 23 0.78 4.36 28.48
C THR A 23 -0.10 5.16 29.45
N LYS A 24 -0.76 6.23 28.97
CA LYS A 24 -1.76 6.96 29.76
C LYS A 24 -2.91 6.06 30.27
N ALA A 25 -3.16 4.95 29.57
CA ALA A 25 -4.17 3.95 29.94
C ALA A 25 -3.63 2.87 30.91
N GLY A 26 -2.40 3.02 31.44
CA GLY A 26 -1.80 2.08 32.38
C GLY A 26 -1.28 0.77 31.75
N LYS A 27 -1.28 0.65 30.43
CA LYS A 27 -0.75 -0.54 29.74
C LYS A 27 0.75 -0.40 29.49
N PRO A 28 1.58 -1.42 29.76
CA PRO A 28 2.99 -1.39 29.44
C PRO A 28 3.20 -1.37 27.93
N TYR A 29 4.22 -0.64 27.47
CA TYR A 29 4.60 -0.58 26.06
C TYR A 29 6.13 -0.57 25.90
N ALA A 30 6.59 -1.00 24.72
CA ALA A 30 7.98 -0.82 24.32
C ALA A 30 8.07 0.36 23.35
N LYS A 31 9.03 1.25 23.59
CA LYS A 31 9.36 2.37 22.73
C LYS A 31 10.31 1.92 21.63
N LEU A 32 10.09 2.40 20.41
CA LEU A 32 11.02 2.31 19.30
C LEU A 32 11.38 3.73 18.86
N ALA A 33 12.67 4.05 18.83
CA ALA A 33 13.21 5.30 18.30
C ALA A 33 14.08 4.99 17.08
N LEU A 34 13.83 5.69 15.99
CA LEU A 34 14.49 5.48 14.71
C LEU A 34 15.23 6.75 14.29
N LYS A 35 16.44 6.61 13.77
CA LYS A 35 17.04 7.61 12.88
C LYS A 35 16.84 7.14 11.46
N THR A 36 16.59 8.10 10.58
CA THR A 36 16.32 7.83 9.17
C THR A 36 17.13 8.73 8.28
N LYS A 37 17.39 8.26 7.06
CA LYS A 37 18.12 9.03 6.06
C LYS A 37 17.34 10.29 5.64
N GLU A 38 16.02 10.18 5.60
CA GLU A 38 15.11 11.21 5.06
C GLU A 38 14.90 12.39 6.01
N TYR A 39 14.93 12.16 7.32
CA TYR A 39 14.76 13.22 8.34
C TYR A 39 16.09 13.64 9.00
N GLY A 40 17.20 13.04 8.54
CA GLY A 40 18.55 13.35 8.98
C GLY A 40 18.96 12.66 10.28
N GLU A 41 20.28 12.53 10.45
CA GLU A 41 20.91 11.85 11.60
C GLU A 41 20.70 12.55 12.95
N ALA A 42 20.31 13.83 12.96
CA ALA A 42 20.05 14.57 14.20
C ALA A 42 18.62 14.34 14.73
N THR A 43 17.71 13.84 13.89
CA THR A 43 16.30 13.72 14.22
C THR A 43 15.97 12.28 14.61
N TRP A 44 15.33 12.12 15.77
CA TRP A 44 14.78 10.83 16.19
C TRP A 44 13.27 10.80 15.94
N LEU A 45 12.82 9.80 15.19
CA LEU A 45 11.41 9.48 15.03
C LEU A 45 11.01 8.52 16.17
N SER A 46 10.06 8.92 16.99
CA SER A 46 9.58 8.11 18.12
C SER A 46 8.28 7.37 17.77
N GLY A 47 8.18 6.11 18.19
CA GLY A 47 6.98 5.31 17.97
C GLY A 47 6.90 4.15 18.95
N PHE A 48 5.87 3.32 18.76
CA PHE A 48 5.67 2.12 19.56
C PHE A 48 6.30 0.91 18.87
N SER A 49 7.00 0.07 19.64
CA SER A 49 7.44 -1.24 19.19
C SER A 49 6.26 -2.20 19.18
N ASN A 50 6.05 -2.91 18.08
CA ASN A 50 4.99 -3.90 17.89
C ASN A 50 5.50 -5.09 17.05
N LYS A 51 4.67 -6.12 16.86
CA LYS A 51 5.04 -7.31 16.08
C LYS A 51 5.41 -6.98 14.63
N THR A 52 4.80 -5.94 14.06
CA THR A 52 5.02 -5.53 12.66
C THR A 52 6.39 -4.90 12.46
N ASN A 53 6.90 -4.20 13.48
CA ASN A 53 8.18 -3.51 13.41
C ASN A 53 9.28 -4.17 14.22
N GLU A 54 9.05 -5.31 14.87
CA GLU A 54 10.03 -6.02 15.71
C GLU A 54 11.32 -6.36 14.98
N LYS A 55 11.21 -6.75 13.70
CA LYS A 55 12.33 -7.15 12.84
C LYS A 55 13.04 -5.98 12.16
N TRP A 56 12.62 -4.74 12.40
CA TRP A 56 13.26 -3.58 11.81
C TRP A 56 14.67 -3.40 12.38
N THR A 57 15.62 -3.31 11.47
CA THR A 57 17.05 -3.20 11.74
C THR A 57 17.66 -2.08 10.90
N GLU A 58 18.90 -1.71 11.20
CA GLU A 58 19.66 -0.71 10.45
C GLU A 58 19.80 -1.15 8.98
N GLY A 59 19.58 -0.22 8.05
CA GLY A 59 19.54 -0.48 6.60
C GLY A 59 18.18 -0.93 6.06
N SER A 60 17.21 -1.27 6.92
CA SER A 60 15.87 -1.64 6.49
C SER A 60 15.13 -0.44 5.90
N VAL A 61 14.42 -0.66 4.80
CA VAL A 61 13.54 0.33 4.19
C VAL A 61 12.10 -0.04 4.49
N VAL A 62 11.38 0.86 5.16
CA VAL A 62 10.05 0.59 5.71
C VAL A 62 9.08 1.71 5.36
N GLU A 63 7.79 1.40 5.39
CA GLU A 63 6.74 2.37 5.10
C GLU A 63 5.99 2.73 6.38
N VAL A 64 5.94 4.03 6.69
CA VAL A 64 5.34 4.56 7.92
C VAL A 64 4.57 5.84 7.63
N THR A 65 3.74 6.23 8.59
CA THR A 65 3.18 7.59 8.62
C THR A 65 3.96 8.39 9.65
N VAL A 66 4.62 9.47 9.21
CA VAL A 66 5.35 10.38 10.09
C VAL A 66 4.45 11.55 10.47
N THR A 67 4.41 11.89 11.75
CA THR A 67 3.67 13.04 12.27
C THR A 67 4.62 13.98 13.00
N LYS A 68 4.47 15.28 12.75
CA LYS A 68 5.21 16.33 13.44
C LYS A 68 4.33 16.92 14.54
N GLN A 69 4.85 16.99 15.76
CA GLN A 69 4.18 17.59 16.91
C GLN A 69 5.08 18.64 17.54
N GLU A 70 4.56 19.84 17.75
CA GLU A 70 5.28 20.90 18.47
C GLU A 70 4.75 20.97 19.89
N ARG A 71 5.66 20.87 20.87
CA ARG A 71 5.32 20.92 22.30
C ARG A 71 6.41 21.66 23.04
N ASP A 72 6.03 22.67 23.84
CA ASP A 72 6.94 23.47 24.66
C ASP A 72 8.11 24.08 23.84
N GLY A 73 7.82 24.55 22.63
CA GLY A 73 8.82 25.12 21.70
C GLY A 73 9.77 24.10 21.07
N LYS A 74 9.55 22.80 21.29
CA LYS A 74 10.34 21.71 20.69
C LYS A 74 9.51 20.95 19.66
N VAL A 75 10.17 20.62 18.56
CA VAL A 75 9.59 19.78 17.50
C VAL A 75 9.90 18.32 17.80
N PHE A 76 8.86 17.50 17.84
CA PHE A 76 8.93 16.05 17.98
C PHE A 76 8.42 15.39 16.70
N TYR A 77 9.18 14.43 16.19
CA TYR A 77 8.76 13.58 15.08
C TYR A 77 8.35 12.23 15.64
N ASN A 78 7.13 11.82 15.34
CA ASN A 78 6.61 10.50 15.69
C ASN A 78 6.33 9.71 14.42
N PHE A 79 6.37 8.39 14.51
CA PHE A 79 5.94 7.51 13.42
C PHE A 79 4.89 6.52 13.91
N GLU A 80 4.01 6.15 13.00
CA GLU A 80 3.03 5.08 13.20
C GLU A 80 3.15 4.06 12.06
N THR A 81 3.11 2.77 12.42
CA THR A 81 2.98 1.69 11.44
C THR A 81 1.55 1.66 10.94
N PRO A 82 1.31 1.56 9.61
CA PRO A 82 -0.04 1.50 9.08
C PRO A 82 -0.80 0.32 9.68
N LYS A 83 -2.08 0.55 10.02
CA LYS A 83 -2.93 -0.53 10.54
C LYS A 83 -3.28 -1.47 9.39
N ALA A 84 -3.57 -2.73 9.73
CA ALA A 84 -3.96 -3.71 8.73
C ALA A 84 -5.18 -3.25 7.91
N GLU A 85 -6.11 -2.53 8.55
CA GLU A 85 -7.28 -1.91 7.93
C GLU A 85 -6.90 -0.85 6.90
N ASP A 86 -5.94 0.03 7.21
CA ASP A 86 -5.47 1.08 6.29
C ASP A 86 -4.80 0.46 5.04
N VAL A 87 -3.99 -0.58 5.26
CA VAL A 87 -3.35 -1.32 4.16
C VAL A 87 -4.39 -2.05 3.30
N LEU A 88 -5.39 -2.65 3.93
CA LEU A 88 -6.46 -3.36 3.23
C LEU A 88 -7.31 -2.38 2.42
N ALA A 89 -7.72 -1.26 3.00
CA ALA A 89 -8.48 -0.22 2.32
C ALA A 89 -7.73 0.30 1.09
N ALA A 90 -6.42 0.60 1.21
CA ALA A 90 -5.60 1.03 0.09
C ALA A 90 -5.56 -0.01 -1.04
N ARG A 91 -5.46 -1.31 -0.71
CA ARG A 91 -5.49 -2.40 -1.71
C ARG A 91 -6.84 -2.55 -2.38
N VAL A 92 -7.93 -2.44 -1.62
CA VAL A 92 -9.30 -2.52 -2.17
C VAL A 92 -9.54 -1.37 -3.14
N SER A 93 -9.19 -0.13 -2.77
CA SER A 93 -9.36 1.02 -3.68
C SER A 93 -8.53 0.88 -4.97
N ALA A 94 -7.32 0.33 -4.90
CA ALA A 94 -6.53 0.04 -6.10
C ALA A 94 -7.22 -1.01 -6.99
N LEU A 95 -7.71 -2.10 -6.40
CA LEU A 95 -8.45 -3.14 -7.12
C LEU A 95 -9.75 -2.61 -7.74
N GLU A 96 -10.47 -1.73 -7.06
CA GLU A 96 -11.69 -1.09 -7.58
C GLU A 96 -11.40 -0.25 -8.84
N LEU A 97 -10.29 0.50 -8.83
CA LEU A 97 -9.84 1.26 -10.01
C LEU A 97 -9.46 0.34 -11.16
N ASP A 98 -8.72 -0.74 -10.89
CA ASP A 98 -8.34 -1.72 -11.91
C ASP A 98 -9.57 -2.40 -12.52
N VAL A 99 -10.53 -2.81 -11.70
CA VAL A 99 -11.81 -3.37 -12.17
C VAL A 99 -12.58 -2.36 -13.03
N LEU A 100 -12.59 -1.09 -12.64
CA LEU A 100 -13.26 -0.04 -13.42
C LEU A 100 -12.57 0.20 -14.76
N ASN A 101 -11.24 0.18 -14.80
CA ASN A 101 -10.45 0.29 -16.02
C ASN A 101 -10.67 -0.92 -16.94
N LEU A 102 -10.69 -2.14 -16.39
CA LEU A 102 -10.99 -3.36 -17.13
C LEU A 102 -12.40 -3.33 -17.71
N LYS A 103 -13.41 -2.89 -16.95
CA LYS A 103 -14.79 -2.74 -17.42
C LYS A 103 -14.89 -1.75 -18.57
N LYS A 104 -14.18 -0.61 -18.49
CA LYS A 104 -14.11 0.36 -19.59
C LYS A 104 -13.48 -0.25 -20.84
N ALA A 105 -12.36 -0.95 -20.68
CA ALA A 105 -11.67 -1.61 -21.79
C ALA A 105 -12.57 -2.66 -22.47
N LEU A 106 -13.26 -3.49 -21.70
CA LEU A 106 -14.24 -4.47 -22.20
C LEU A 106 -15.40 -3.79 -22.95
N ALA A 107 -15.96 -2.71 -22.39
CA ALA A 107 -17.03 -1.96 -23.04
C ALA A 107 -16.59 -1.35 -24.38
N SER A 108 -15.36 -0.82 -24.44
CA SER A 108 -14.79 -0.28 -25.68
C SER A 108 -14.41 -1.34 -26.72
N ASN A 109 -14.25 -2.61 -26.31
CA ASN A 109 -13.89 -3.73 -27.19
C ASN A 109 -15.10 -4.61 -27.57
N SER A 110 -16.32 -4.12 -27.36
CA SER A 110 -17.54 -4.78 -27.83
C SER A 110 -17.45 -4.95 -29.36
N PRO A 111 -17.48 -6.18 -29.91
CA PRO A 111 -17.31 -6.39 -31.34
C PRO A 111 -18.43 -5.67 -32.08
N THR A 112 -18.05 -4.78 -32.98
CA THR A 112 -18.91 -4.21 -34.01
C THR A 112 -19.67 -5.38 -34.66
N LYS A 113 -21.00 -5.33 -34.63
CA LYS A 113 -21.88 -6.28 -35.32
C LYS A 113 -21.33 -6.52 -36.73
N VAL A 114 -20.79 -7.70 -36.98
CA VAL A 114 -20.47 -8.15 -38.34
C VAL A 114 -21.81 -8.51 -38.96
N ASP A 115 -22.29 -7.63 -39.84
CA ASP A 115 -23.50 -7.87 -40.62
C ASP A 115 -23.17 -9.00 -41.61
N ASN A 116 -23.64 -10.22 -41.32
CA ASN A 116 -23.52 -11.36 -42.22
C ASN A 116 -24.62 -11.27 -43.28
N THR A 117 -24.43 -10.41 -44.29
CA THR A 117 -25.10 -10.56 -45.58
C THR A 117 -24.23 -11.44 -46.47
N ALA A 118 -24.51 -12.75 -46.44
CA ALA A 118 -23.90 -13.69 -47.37
C ALA A 118 -24.31 -13.36 -48.82
N PRO A 119 -23.40 -13.44 -49.81
CA PRO A 119 -23.75 -13.30 -51.22
C PRO A 119 -24.56 -14.51 -51.67
N VAL A 120 -25.69 -14.27 -52.34
CA VAL A 120 -26.49 -15.30 -53.01
C VAL A 120 -25.67 -15.83 -54.20
N GLU A 121 -25.32 -17.11 -54.19
CA GLU A 121 -24.73 -17.81 -55.34
C GLU A 121 -25.79 -17.96 -56.46
N PRO A 122 -25.44 -17.76 -57.74
CA PRO A 122 -26.34 -18.02 -58.85
C PRO A 122 -26.48 -19.53 -59.11
N GLU A 123 -27.73 -20.00 -59.23
CA GLU A 123 -28.06 -21.35 -59.68
C GLU A 123 -27.59 -21.58 -61.12
N GLU A 124 -26.67 -22.53 -61.34
CA GLU A 124 -26.37 -23.04 -62.68
C GLU A 124 -27.41 -24.09 -63.09
N THR A 125 -28.21 -23.74 -64.10
CA THR A 125 -29.12 -24.65 -64.80
C THR A 125 -28.31 -25.58 -65.72
N PHE A 126 -28.36 -26.88 -65.47
CA PHE A 126 -27.86 -27.89 -66.40
C PHE A 126 -28.91 -28.10 -67.50
N GLU A 127 -28.58 -27.72 -68.73
CA GLU A 127 -29.34 -28.11 -69.93
C GLU A 127 -29.06 -29.58 -70.28
N ASP A 128 -30.15 -30.30 -70.53
CA ASP A 128 -30.20 -31.68 -71.00
C ASP A 128 -29.37 -31.88 -72.28
N ILE A 129 -28.52 -32.91 -72.29
CA ILE A 129 -27.96 -33.44 -73.54
C ILE A 129 -28.61 -34.80 -73.80
N GLU A 130 -29.46 -34.80 -74.83
CA GLU A 130 -30.10 -35.98 -75.42
C GLU A 130 -29.12 -36.84 -76.24
N PHE A 131 -29.26 -38.16 -76.05
CA PHE A 131 -28.88 -39.35 -76.85
C PHE A 131 -27.42 -39.62 -77.23
#